data_AF-A0A024TLA2-F1
#
_entry.id   AF-A0A024TLA2-F1
#
_cell.length_a   1.000
_cell.length_b   1.000
_cell.length_c   1.000
_cell.angle_alpha   90.00
_cell.angle_beta   90.00
_cell.angle_gamma   90.00
#
_symmetry.space_group_name_H-M   'P 1'
#
loop_
_entity.id
_entity.type
_entity.pdbx_description
1 polymer ?
#
loop_
_entity_poly.entity_id
_entity_poly.type
_entity_poly.pdbx_seq_one_letter_code
_entity_poly.pdbx_strand_id
1 'polypeptide(L)'
;MADSVAAGLIAVGIVIAIALILLYNSIYVVQQAEGIVIERFGKVQKVLDSGIHFVVPFVDSPRSFMWKKVVAGLNGHLETRDASSYRIDLRESIFVFPAQEVYTRDTILLDVHSVMFYRIVDIKKAVYEVDDLNMAIANVAQTQLKEVFGNMTFTEALASQSTINAYIKKSFGERFAQWGLVVERMEVLDMLPKQGTTIADAMKRQMIAERSRRADFIQAEGKKAAMRLLSEGTKLQKYNMGVAEQESTRKTSEGLAGAKVELARAERKSLELISAAFEADGASQTEYVISQRYMAMFLNMAQNVDKKSLFFPYETKGLSGLIGDLRGVYGHNRTVRSCT
;
A
#
# COMPACT_ATOMS: atom_id res chain seq x y z
N MET A 1 -4.99 86.30 -43.45
CA MET A 1 -4.72 86.17 -42.00
C MET A 1 -5.31 84.89 -41.41
N ALA A 2 -6.52 84.46 -41.80
CA ALA A 2 -7.10 83.19 -41.32
C ALA A 2 -6.26 81.95 -41.72
N ASP A 3 -5.77 81.89 -42.96
CA ASP A 3 -5.02 80.73 -43.46
C ASP A 3 -3.64 80.55 -42.79
N SER A 4 -2.98 81.66 -42.41
CA SER A 4 -1.71 81.62 -41.69
C SER A 4 -1.87 81.18 -40.22
N VAL A 5 -3.01 81.51 -39.59
CA VAL A 5 -3.33 81.05 -38.23
C VAL A 5 -3.71 79.57 -38.24
N ALA A 6 -4.47 79.13 -39.25
CA ALA A 6 -4.80 77.72 -39.44
C ALA A 6 -3.55 76.87 -39.69
N ALA A 7 -2.63 77.31 -40.55
CA ALA A 7 -1.35 76.63 -40.79
C ALA A 7 -0.48 76.56 -39.51
N GLY A 8 -0.46 77.62 -38.70
CA GLY A 8 0.25 77.65 -37.42
C GLY A 8 -0.31 76.65 -36.40
N LEU A 9 -1.64 76.56 -36.27
CA LEU A 9 -2.31 75.61 -35.38
C LEU A 9 -2.05 74.16 -35.80
N ILE A 10 -2.03 73.87 -37.10
CA ILE A 10 -1.73 72.53 -37.63
C ILE A 10 -0.27 72.15 -37.33
N ALA A 11 0.68 73.07 -37.56
CA ALA A 11 2.10 72.81 -37.27
C ALA A 11 2.35 72.53 -35.79
N VAL A 12 1.73 73.32 -34.90
CA VAL A 12 1.80 73.09 -33.43
C VAL A 12 1.16 71.74 -33.07
N GLY A 13 0.01 71.40 -33.66
CA GLY A 13 -0.64 70.10 -33.47
C GLY A 13 0.25 68.91 -33.87
N ILE A 14 0.96 69.02 -35.00
CA ILE A 14 1.91 67.99 -35.46
C ILE A 14 3.08 67.84 -34.49
N VAL A 15 3.67 68.95 -34.03
CA VAL A 15 4.77 68.91 -33.07
C VAL A 15 4.34 68.26 -31.75
N ILE A 16 3.14 68.59 -31.25
CA ILE A 16 2.58 67.97 -30.04
C ILE A 16 2.33 66.48 -30.27
N ALA A 17 1.77 66.09 -31.42
CA ALA A 17 1.55 64.68 -31.75
C ALA A 17 2.88 63.89 -31.80
N ILE A 18 3.91 64.44 -32.45
CA ILE A 18 5.25 63.83 -32.49
C ILE A 18 5.84 63.72 -31.07
N ALA A 19 5.73 64.77 -30.25
CA ALA A 19 6.21 64.74 -28.88
C ALA A 19 5.50 63.67 -28.02
N LEU A 20 4.18 63.51 -28.18
CA LEU A 20 3.41 62.48 -27.51
C LEU A 20 3.79 61.06 -27.97
N ILE A 21 4.03 60.86 -29.28
CA ILE A 21 4.49 59.58 -29.83
C ILE A 21 5.88 59.23 -29.29
N LEU A 22 6.81 60.19 -29.23
CA LEU A 22 8.15 60.00 -28.68
C LEU A 22 8.09 59.67 -27.18
N LEU A 23 7.25 60.36 -26.41
CA LEU A 23 7.03 60.05 -24.99
C LEU A 23 6.45 58.65 -24.79
N TYR A 24 5.45 58.27 -25.58
CA TYR A 24 4.82 56.94 -25.49
C TYR A 24 5.82 55.83 -25.80
N ASN A 25 6.60 55.97 -26.88
CA ASN A 25 7.61 54.98 -27.28
C ASN A 25 8.86 54.98 -26.37
N SER A 26 9.03 55.99 -25.50
CA SER A 26 10.15 56.09 -24.57
C SER A 26 9.96 55.23 -23.31
N ILE A 27 8.72 54.91 -22.97
CA ILE A 27 8.38 54.22 -21.72
C ILE A 27 8.42 52.71 -21.93
N TYR A 28 9.38 52.04 -21.28
CA TYR A 28 9.44 50.58 -21.21
C TYR A 28 9.08 50.12 -19.80
N VAL A 29 8.12 49.21 -19.72
CA VAL A 29 7.76 48.53 -18.46
C VAL A 29 8.35 47.13 -18.49
N VAL A 30 9.24 46.87 -17.54
CA VAL A 30 9.89 45.56 -17.32
C VAL A 30 9.20 44.87 -16.16
N GLN A 31 8.77 43.61 -16.34
CA GLN A 31 8.09 42.87 -15.30
C GLN A 31 9.06 42.41 -14.21
N GLN A 32 8.51 41.94 -13.08
CA GLN A 32 9.34 41.43 -11.99
C GLN A 32 10.05 40.14 -12.40
N ALA A 33 11.35 40.09 -12.09
CA ALA A 33 12.27 39.03 -12.48
C ALA A 33 12.40 38.84 -14.00
N GLU A 34 12.17 39.91 -14.77
CA GLU A 34 12.61 40.02 -16.15
C GLU A 34 13.71 41.08 -16.25
N GLY A 35 14.56 40.97 -17.26
CA GLY A 35 15.49 42.04 -17.63
C GLY A 35 15.63 42.19 -19.13
N ILE A 36 15.97 43.41 -19.54
CA ILE A 36 16.14 43.80 -20.95
C ILE A 36 17.50 44.47 -21.13
N VAL A 37 18.24 44.08 -22.15
CA VAL A 37 19.49 44.73 -22.54
C VAL A 37 19.19 45.81 -23.58
N ILE A 38 19.61 47.04 -23.30
CA ILE A 38 19.47 48.16 -24.24
C ILE A 38 20.83 48.49 -24.86
N GLU A 39 20.84 48.55 -26.18
CA GLU A 39 21.97 49.02 -26.98
C GLU A 39 21.73 50.46 -27.46
N ARG A 40 22.78 51.27 -27.42
CA ARG A 40 22.83 52.59 -28.05
C ARG A 40 23.92 52.59 -29.10
N PHE A 41 23.56 52.79 -30.37
CA PHE A 41 24.50 52.74 -31.50
C PHE A 41 25.40 51.49 -31.49
N GLY A 42 24.85 50.33 -31.12
CA GLY A 42 25.56 49.05 -31.06
C GLY A 42 26.46 48.84 -29.82
N LYS A 43 26.53 49.80 -28.89
CA LYS A 43 27.19 49.63 -27.59
C LYS A 43 26.16 49.34 -26.50
N VAL A 44 26.50 48.42 -25.60
CA VAL A 44 25.70 48.16 -24.39
C VAL A 44 25.69 49.39 -23.51
N GLN A 45 24.52 49.99 -23.33
CA GLN A 45 24.39 51.18 -22.48
C GLN A 45 24.00 50.78 -21.05
N LYS A 46 22.88 50.08 -20.91
CA LYS A 46 22.32 49.69 -19.62
C LYS A 46 21.52 48.39 -19.71
N VAL A 47 21.47 47.68 -18.59
CA VAL A 47 20.52 46.60 -18.35
C VAL A 47 19.34 47.19 -17.59
N LEU A 48 18.12 46.98 -18.08
CA LEU A 48 16.90 47.44 -17.44
C LEU A 48 16.40 46.37 -16.48
N ASP A 49 16.41 46.70 -15.19
CA ASP A 49 15.82 45.87 -14.13
C ASP A 49 14.30 46.06 -14.05
N SER A 50 13.63 45.33 -13.15
CA SER A 50 12.18 45.44 -12.97
C SER A 50 11.74 46.87 -12.63
N GLY A 51 10.75 47.40 -13.35
CA GLY A 51 10.24 48.74 -13.13
C GLY A 51 9.92 49.49 -14.43
N ILE A 52 9.63 50.78 -14.27
CA ILE A 52 9.38 51.69 -15.39
C ILE A 52 10.69 52.38 -15.74
N HIS A 53 11.11 52.25 -16.99
CA HIS A 53 12.33 52.85 -17.49
C HIS A 53 12.04 53.77 -18.67
N PHE A 54 12.71 54.92 -18.66
CA PHE A 54 12.75 55.82 -19.78
C PHE A 54 13.97 55.52 -20.65
N VAL A 55 13.74 55.34 -21.94
CA VAL A 55 14.73 54.99 -22.95
C VAL A 55 14.54 55.93 -24.13
N VAL A 56 15.61 56.39 -24.77
CA VAL A 56 15.47 57.37 -25.85
C VAL A 56 14.98 56.65 -27.10
N PRO A 57 13.74 56.92 -27.57
CA PRO A 57 13.20 56.24 -28.75
C PRO A 57 14.11 56.51 -29.96
N PHE A 58 14.23 55.55 -30.88
CA PHE A 58 15.08 55.56 -32.08
C PHE A 58 16.60 55.40 -31.84
N VAL A 59 17.15 55.99 -30.78
CA VAL A 59 18.59 55.90 -30.46
C VAL A 59 18.91 54.62 -29.69
N ASP A 60 18.04 54.28 -28.75
CA ASP A 60 18.17 53.10 -27.91
C ASP A 60 17.29 51.97 -28.47
N SER A 61 17.87 50.80 -28.70
CA SER A 61 17.16 49.62 -29.22
C SER A 61 17.36 48.42 -28.28
N PRO A 62 16.29 47.68 -27.94
CA PRO A 62 16.44 46.46 -27.15
C PRO A 62 17.12 45.38 -27.99
N ARG A 63 18.14 44.74 -27.42
CA ARG A 63 18.81 43.63 -28.08
C ARG A 63 17.93 42.39 -28.02
N SER A 64 17.61 41.84 -29.19
CA SER A 64 16.99 40.53 -29.29
C SER A 64 18.02 39.42 -29.33
N PHE A 65 17.70 38.31 -28.67
CA PHE A 65 18.47 37.07 -28.71
C PHE A 65 17.56 35.94 -29.20
N MET A 66 18.19 34.92 -29.78
CA MET A 66 17.47 33.73 -30.23
C MET A 66 17.23 32.82 -29.03
N TRP A 67 15.95 32.51 -28.77
CA TRP A 67 15.57 31.58 -27.73
C TRP A 67 14.65 30.49 -28.29
N LYS A 68 14.82 29.26 -27.81
CA LYS A 68 13.96 28.15 -28.19
C LYS A 68 12.67 28.20 -27.36
N LYS A 69 11.56 28.55 -28.00
CA LYS A 69 10.25 28.53 -27.36
C LYS A 69 9.47 27.31 -27.84
N VAL A 70 8.87 26.58 -26.90
CA VAL A 70 7.93 25.51 -27.22
C VAL A 70 6.59 26.14 -27.59
N VAL A 71 6.15 25.94 -28.82
CA VAL A 71 4.89 26.47 -29.35
C VAL A 71 4.05 25.29 -29.84
N ALA A 72 2.74 25.33 -29.60
CA ALA A 72 1.83 24.32 -30.17
C ALA A 72 1.77 24.50 -31.69
N GLY A 73 2.19 23.48 -32.44
CA GLY A 73 2.03 23.42 -33.89
C GLY A 73 0.55 23.25 -34.28
N LEU A 74 0.22 23.52 -35.55
CA LEU A 74 -1.15 23.38 -36.08
C LEU A 74 -1.76 21.98 -35.91
N ASN A 75 -0.89 20.99 -35.80
CA ASN A 75 -1.12 19.55 -35.68
C ASN A 75 -1.15 19.09 -34.21
N GLY A 76 -1.13 20.01 -33.23
CA GLY A 76 -1.18 19.70 -31.79
C GLY A 76 0.11 19.15 -31.21
N HIS A 77 1.13 18.91 -32.03
CA HIS A 77 2.48 18.57 -31.56
C HIS A 77 3.20 19.82 -31.08
N LEU A 78 3.95 19.69 -29.99
CA LEU A 78 4.80 20.75 -29.46
C LEU A 78 6.03 20.89 -30.36
N GLU A 79 6.10 21.96 -31.13
CA GLU A 79 7.26 22.30 -31.95
C GLU A 79 8.12 23.31 -31.21
N THR A 80 9.43 23.08 -31.20
CA THR A 80 10.38 24.08 -30.71
C THR A 80 10.71 25.01 -31.86
N ARG A 81 10.33 26.28 -31.75
CA ARG A 81 10.66 27.30 -32.75
C ARG A 81 11.63 28.32 -32.16
N ASP A 82 12.54 28.79 -32.99
CA ASP A 82 13.41 29.90 -32.64
C ASP A 82 12.55 31.16 -32.59
N ALA A 83 12.40 31.69 -31.38
CA ALA A 83 11.69 32.93 -31.10
C ALA A 83 12.73 34.00 -30.73
N SER A 84 12.68 35.11 -31.45
CA SER A 84 13.41 36.32 -31.08
C SER A 84 12.73 36.96 -29.88
N SER A 85 13.37 36.92 -28.71
CA SER A 85 12.92 37.61 -27.50
C SER A 85 13.94 38.68 -27.13
N TYR A 86 13.46 39.78 -26.57
CA TYR A 86 14.31 40.83 -25.98
C TYR A 86 14.18 40.89 -24.44
N ARG A 87 13.34 40.01 -23.86
CA ARG A 87 13.12 39.88 -22.42
C ARG A 87 13.69 38.56 -21.93
N ILE A 88 14.52 38.64 -20.90
CA ILE A 88 15.17 37.49 -20.26
C ILE A 88 14.53 37.28 -18.90
N ASP A 89 14.10 36.04 -18.63
CA ASP A 89 13.64 35.63 -17.31
C ASP A 89 14.85 35.40 -16.38
N LEU A 90 14.83 36.01 -15.20
CA LEU A 90 15.87 35.95 -14.18
C LEU A 90 15.54 34.93 -13.09
N ARG A 91 14.38 34.29 -13.14
CA ARG A 91 13.98 33.23 -12.22
C ARG A 91 14.81 31.98 -12.44
N GLU A 92 14.81 31.12 -11.42
CA GLU A 92 15.38 29.79 -11.53
C GLU A 92 14.70 29.03 -12.67
N SER A 93 15.53 28.59 -13.61
CA SER A 93 15.15 27.87 -14.81
C SER A 93 15.86 26.52 -14.84
N ILE A 94 15.27 25.58 -15.56
CA ILE A 94 15.78 24.22 -15.70
C ILE A 94 16.40 24.08 -17.09
N PHE A 95 17.65 23.63 -17.15
CA PHE A 95 18.28 23.15 -18.36
C PHE A 95 18.37 21.63 -18.31
N VAL A 96 17.76 20.96 -19.28
CA VAL A 96 17.86 19.51 -19.43
C VAL A 96 18.97 19.21 -20.43
N PHE A 97 20.03 18.53 -19.99
CA PHE A 97 21.10 18.16 -20.89
C PHE A 97 20.66 17.00 -21.80
N PRO A 98 21.04 17.02 -23.09
CA PRO A 98 20.84 15.84 -23.94
C PRO A 98 21.64 14.67 -23.39
N ALA A 99 21.09 13.46 -23.52
CA ALA A 99 21.75 12.22 -23.08
C ALA A 99 23.17 12.14 -23.65
N GLN A 100 24.15 11.85 -22.78
CA GLN A 100 25.54 11.73 -23.17
C GLN A 100 26.06 10.33 -22.93
N GLU A 101 26.75 9.80 -23.95
CA GLU A 101 27.48 8.55 -23.85
C GLU A 101 28.87 8.81 -23.26
N VAL A 102 29.16 8.22 -22.11
CA VAL A 102 30.43 8.39 -21.38
C VAL A 102 31.01 7.04 -21.01
N TYR A 103 32.34 6.94 -21.05
CA TYR A 103 33.06 5.77 -20.55
C TYR A 103 33.52 6.05 -19.12
N THR A 104 33.34 5.08 -18.23
CA THR A 104 33.96 5.11 -16.91
C THR A 104 35.42 4.66 -16.96
N ARG A 105 36.15 4.83 -15.85
CA ARG A 105 37.52 4.33 -15.69
C ARG A 105 37.64 2.83 -15.96
N ASP A 106 36.58 2.07 -15.67
CA ASP A 106 36.53 0.61 -15.88
C ASP A 106 36.01 0.23 -17.29
N THR A 107 36.04 1.16 -18.24
CA THR A 107 35.62 0.97 -19.64
C THR A 107 34.14 0.62 -19.83
N ILE A 108 33.29 0.93 -18.84
CA ILE A 108 31.85 0.71 -18.94
C ILE A 108 31.22 1.90 -19.66
N LEU A 109 30.50 1.63 -20.75
CA LEU A 109 29.75 2.63 -21.48
C LEU A 109 28.42 2.91 -20.79
N LEU A 110 28.24 4.15 -20.34
CA LEU A 110 27.04 4.64 -19.67
C LEU A 110 26.33 5.70 -20.52
N ASP A 111 25.01 5.66 -20.50
CA ASP A 111 24.14 6.75 -20.91
C ASP A 111 23.81 7.58 -19.67
N VAL A 112 24.27 8.83 -19.65
CA VAL A 112 24.09 9.75 -18.53
C VAL A 112 23.11 10.84 -18.91
N HIS A 113 22.06 10.98 -18.11
CA HIS A 113 21.16 12.12 -18.18
C HIS A 113 21.34 12.99 -16.94
N SER A 114 21.37 14.30 -17.15
CA SER A 114 21.51 15.25 -16.06
C SER A 114 20.68 16.50 -16.31
N VAL A 115 20.38 17.21 -15.23
CA VAL A 115 19.66 18.47 -15.25
C VAL A 115 20.40 19.50 -14.42
N MET A 116 20.33 20.75 -14.87
CA MET A 116 20.88 21.90 -14.18
C MET A 116 19.77 22.88 -13.84
N PHE A 117 19.74 23.31 -12.59
CA PHE A 117 18.96 24.43 -12.13
C PHE A 117 19.87 25.65 -12.08
N TYR A 118 19.53 26.66 -12.85
CA TYR A 118 20.34 27.86 -13.00
C TYR A 118 19.47 29.10 -13.02
N ARG A 119 20.07 30.25 -12.76
CA ARG A 119 19.47 31.56 -13.02
C ARG A 119 20.48 32.49 -13.66
N ILE A 120 19.98 33.42 -14.46
CA ILE A 120 20.81 34.45 -15.10
C ILE A 120 20.91 35.62 -14.12
N VAL A 121 22.14 35.98 -13.76
CA VAL A 121 22.41 37.11 -12.84
C VAL A 121 22.98 38.29 -13.59
N ASP A 122 23.92 38.04 -14.51
CA ASP A 122 24.49 39.06 -15.36
C ASP A 122 23.98 38.87 -16.80
N ILE A 123 22.93 39.61 -17.13
CA ILE A 123 22.26 39.57 -18.42
C ILE A 123 23.21 39.99 -19.55
N LYS A 124 24.07 40.97 -19.27
CA LYS A 124 25.04 41.45 -20.27
C LYS A 124 25.99 40.33 -20.64
N LYS A 125 26.55 39.62 -19.66
CA LYS A 125 27.43 38.48 -19.95
C LYS A 125 26.72 37.38 -20.70
N ALA A 126 25.50 37.04 -20.30
CA ALA A 126 24.71 35.98 -20.94
C ALA A 126 24.41 36.24 -22.42
N VAL A 127 24.32 37.52 -22.84
CA VAL A 127 23.99 37.91 -24.23
C VAL A 127 25.23 38.18 -25.09
N TYR A 128 26.33 38.67 -24.52
CA TYR A 128 27.50 39.09 -25.31
C TYR A 128 28.74 38.20 -25.21
N GLU A 129 28.90 37.44 -24.13
CA GLU A 129 30.08 36.58 -23.97
C GLU A 129 29.96 35.28 -24.77
N VAL A 130 28.72 34.92 -25.15
CA VAL A 130 28.41 33.70 -25.91
C VAL A 130 27.31 33.99 -26.94
N ASP A 131 27.47 33.43 -28.14
CA ASP A 131 26.49 33.54 -29.24
C ASP A 131 25.19 32.77 -28.96
N ASP A 132 25.28 31.44 -28.81
CA ASP A 132 24.18 30.57 -28.36
C ASP A 132 24.48 29.99 -26.98
N LEU A 133 23.88 30.57 -25.95
CA LEU A 133 24.04 30.17 -24.56
C LEU A 133 23.63 28.71 -24.32
N ASN A 134 22.53 28.26 -24.93
CA ASN A 134 22.01 26.91 -24.72
C ASN A 134 22.95 25.86 -25.33
N MET A 135 23.44 26.14 -26.55
CA MET A 135 24.38 25.25 -27.23
C MET A 135 25.75 25.23 -26.51
N ALA A 136 26.24 26.38 -26.04
CA ALA A 136 27.50 26.46 -25.31
C ALA A 136 27.45 25.68 -23.99
N ILE A 137 26.37 25.82 -23.22
CA ILE A 137 26.10 25.04 -22.00
C ILE A 137 26.13 23.54 -22.31
N ALA A 138 25.43 23.09 -23.36
CA ALA A 138 25.39 21.69 -23.74
C ALA A 138 26.77 21.14 -24.13
N ASN A 139 27.55 21.90 -24.91
CA ASN A 139 28.88 21.49 -25.35
C ASN A 139 29.88 21.39 -24.19
N VAL A 140 29.91 22.38 -23.30
CA VAL A 140 30.79 22.34 -22.11
C VAL A 140 30.37 21.20 -21.20
N ALA A 141 29.06 20.98 -21.01
CA ALA A 141 28.57 19.88 -20.21
C ALA A 141 28.98 18.52 -20.79
N GLN A 142 28.93 18.34 -22.10
CA GLN A 142 29.40 17.10 -22.74
C GLN A 142 30.87 16.81 -22.42
N THR A 143 31.75 17.80 -22.54
CA THR A 143 33.18 17.63 -22.23
C THR A 143 33.39 17.32 -20.74
N GLN A 144 32.71 18.07 -19.87
CA GLN A 144 32.89 17.94 -18.43
C GLN A 144 32.28 16.65 -17.86
N LEU A 145 31.13 16.19 -18.36
CA LEU A 145 30.57 14.89 -17.96
C LEU A 145 31.51 13.75 -18.35
N LYS A 146 32.11 13.79 -19.55
CA LYS A 146 33.10 12.78 -19.97
C LYS A 146 34.33 12.77 -19.05
N GLU A 147 34.82 13.93 -18.65
CA GLU A 147 35.96 14.06 -17.74
C GLU A 147 35.64 13.51 -16.34
N VAL A 148 34.49 13.89 -15.77
CA VAL A 148 34.02 13.46 -14.46
C VAL A 148 33.90 11.94 -14.42
N PHE A 149 33.07 11.36 -15.30
CA PHE A 149 32.80 9.92 -15.30
C PHE A 149 34.03 9.10 -15.73
N GLY A 150 34.89 9.63 -16.59
CA GLY A 150 36.14 8.96 -16.99
C GLY A 150 37.15 8.77 -15.85
N ASN A 151 37.11 9.63 -14.83
CA ASN A 151 38.01 9.54 -13.67
C ASN A 151 37.52 8.61 -12.55
N MET A 152 36.29 8.10 -12.63
CA MET A 152 35.67 7.27 -11.59
C MET A 152 35.25 5.90 -12.11
N THR A 153 35.13 4.93 -11.21
CA THR A 153 34.56 3.60 -11.50
C THR A 153 33.03 3.67 -11.59
N PHE A 154 32.42 2.68 -12.24
CA PHE A 154 30.94 2.60 -12.27
C PHE A 154 30.34 2.43 -10.87
N THR A 155 30.99 1.65 -10.01
CA THR A 155 30.52 1.42 -8.64
C THR A 155 30.64 2.69 -7.79
N GLU A 156 31.73 3.45 -7.92
CA GLU A 156 31.88 4.76 -7.26
C GLU A 156 30.81 5.74 -7.76
N ALA A 157 30.57 5.76 -9.08
CA ALA A 157 29.54 6.58 -9.69
C ALA A 157 28.15 6.30 -9.10
N LEU A 158 27.83 5.00 -8.91
CA LEU A 158 26.53 4.56 -8.38
C LEU A 158 26.38 4.80 -6.88
N ALA A 159 27.46 4.64 -6.11
CA ALA A 159 27.41 4.76 -4.65
C ALA A 159 27.37 6.22 -4.17
N SER A 160 28.03 7.15 -4.89
CA SER A 160 28.30 8.51 -4.39
C SER A 160 27.67 9.63 -5.22
N GLN A 161 26.40 9.47 -5.63
CA GLN A 161 25.69 10.48 -6.44
C GLN A 161 25.71 11.89 -5.82
N SER A 162 25.56 12.02 -4.49
CA SER A 162 25.64 13.32 -3.82
C SER A 162 27.01 14.00 -3.98
N THR A 163 28.09 13.22 -3.89
CA THR A 163 29.46 13.73 -4.05
C THR A 163 29.70 14.20 -5.48
N ILE A 164 29.17 13.44 -6.45
CA ILE A 164 29.24 13.75 -7.87
C ILE A 164 28.46 15.04 -8.16
N ASN A 165 27.23 15.16 -7.68
CA ASN A 165 26.40 16.36 -7.85
C ASN A 165 27.12 17.62 -7.31
N ALA A 166 27.79 17.52 -6.15
CA ALA A 166 28.57 18.62 -5.58
C ALA A 166 29.81 18.97 -6.43
N TYR A 167 30.53 17.95 -6.92
CA TYR A 167 31.71 18.13 -7.76
C TYR A 167 31.35 18.77 -9.11
N ILE A 168 30.32 18.24 -9.79
CA ILE A 168 29.84 18.74 -11.07
C ILE A 168 29.31 20.18 -10.89
N LYS A 169 28.52 20.48 -9.83
CA LYS A 169 28.08 21.85 -9.52
C LYS A 169 29.26 22.81 -9.43
N LYS A 170 30.33 22.43 -8.73
CA LYS A 170 31.51 23.29 -8.56
C LYS A 170 32.25 23.50 -9.90
N SER A 171 32.60 22.42 -10.59
CA SER A 171 33.37 22.50 -11.85
C SER A 171 32.64 23.28 -12.93
N PHE A 172 31.33 23.05 -13.08
CA PHE A 172 30.52 23.70 -14.09
C PHE A 172 30.20 25.14 -13.70
N GLY A 173 29.96 25.40 -12.41
CA GLY A 173 29.67 26.74 -11.90
C GLY A 173 30.77 27.75 -12.20
N GLU A 174 32.05 27.36 -12.08
CA GLU A 174 33.18 28.24 -12.40
C GLU A 174 33.22 28.65 -13.88
N ARG A 175 32.90 27.72 -14.80
CA ARG A 175 32.83 28.01 -16.25
C ARG A 175 31.60 28.83 -16.61
N PHE A 176 30.43 28.46 -16.10
CA PHE A 176 29.16 29.12 -16.43
C PHE A 176 29.03 30.52 -15.81
N ALA A 177 29.74 30.80 -14.72
CA ALA A 177 29.82 32.15 -14.16
C ALA A 177 30.44 33.17 -15.13
N GLN A 178 31.32 32.74 -16.05
CA GLN A 178 31.88 33.62 -17.09
C GLN A 178 30.80 34.11 -18.05
N TRP A 179 29.73 33.34 -18.23
CA TRP A 179 28.58 33.67 -19.07
C TRP A 179 27.42 34.31 -18.28
N GLY A 180 27.65 34.73 -17.02
CA GLY A 180 26.64 35.41 -16.21
C GLY A 180 25.57 34.49 -15.59
N LEU A 181 25.79 33.17 -15.63
CA LEU A 181 24.92 32.16 -15.04
C LEU A 181 25.36 31.83 -13.62
N VAL A 182 24.40 31.61 -12.73
CA VAL A 182 24.63 30.99 -11.42
C VAL A 182 23.94 29.64 -11.39
N VAL A 183 24.72 28.59 -11.11
CA VAL A 183 24.23 27.22 -10.96
C VAL A 183 23.76 27.01 -9.51
N GLU A 184 22.46 26.88 -9.33
CA GLU A 184 21.88 26.63 -8.00
C GLU A 184 22.00 25.15 -7.63
N ARG A 185 21.70 24.26 -8.58
CA ARG A 185 21.76 22.82 -8.37
C ARG A 185 22.05 22.06 -9.66
N MET A 186 22.67 20.91 -9.50
CA MET A 186 22.94 19.99 -10.59
C MET A 186 22.68 18.57 -10.13
N GLU A 187 21.91 17.83 -10.92
CA GLU A 187 21.48 16.48 -10.57
C GLU A 187 21.70 15.55 -11.76
N VAL A 188 22.37 14.44 -11.50
CA VAL A 188 22.38 13.30 -12.42
C VAL A 188 21.06 12.54 -12.23
N LEU A 189 20.22 12.48 -13.27
CA LEU A 189 18.92 11.82 -13.23
C LEU A 189 19.08 10.30 -13.23
N ASP A 190 19.85 9.80 -14.19
CA ASP A 190 20.14 8.38 -14.36
C ASP A 190 21.50 8.18 -15.04
N MET A 191 22.05 6.99 -14.80
CA MET A 191 23.33 6.53 -15.33
C MET A 191 23.18 5.03 -15.55
N LEU A 192 22.69 4.67 -16.72
CA LEU A 192 22.44 3.27 -17.07
C LEU A 192 23.52 2.81 -18.05
N PRO A 193 24.04 1.58 -17.89
CA PRO A 193 24.84 0.99 -18.95
C PRO A 193 24.03 0.94 -20.24
N LYS A 194 24.65 1.32 -21.36
CA LYS A 194 23.98 1.34 -22.65
C LYS A 194 23.41 -0.05 -22.98
N GLN A 195 22.18 -0.08 -23.48
CA GLN A 195 21.49 -1.34 -23.78
C GLN A 195 22.29 -2.16 -24.82
N GLY A 196 22.42 -3.47 -24.57
CA GLY A 196 23.18 -4.37 -25.45
C GLY A 196 24.65 -4.58 -25.06
N THR A 197 25.13 -3.95 -23.98
CA THR A 197 26.45 -4.29 -23.42
C THR A 197 26.36 -5.54 -22.53
N THR A 198 27.40 -6.38 -22.54
CA THR A 198 27.48 -7.61 -21.71
C THR A 198 27.25 -7.32 -20.22
N ILE A 199 27.65 -6.14 -19.76
CA ILE A 199 27.52 -5.71 -18.37
C ILE A 199 26.06 -5.38 -18.02
N ALA A 200 25.32 -4.72 -18.91
CA ALA A 200 23.90 -4.44 -18.70
C ALA A 200 23.11 -5.75 -18.49
N ASP A 201 23.39 -6.75 -19.32
CA ASP A 201 22.74 -8.06 -19.23
C ASP A 201 23.17 -8.84 -17.99
N ALA A 202 24.46 -8.80 -17.64
CA ALA A 202 24.98 -9.43 -16.42
C ALA A 202 24.35 -8.82 -15.16
N MET A 203 24.27 -7.49 -15.09
CA MET A 203 23.65 -6.76 -13.98
C MET A 203 22.15 -7.04 -13.88
N LYS A 204 21.44 -7.07 -15.02
CA LYS A 204 20.03 -7.44 -15.07
C LYS A 204 19.80 -8.87 -14.56
N ARG A 205 20.64 -9.82 -14.98
CA ARG A 205 20.59 -11.22 -14.49
C ARG A 205 20.89 -11.30 -12.99
N GLN A 206 21.89 -10.58 -12.50
CA GLN A 206 22.25 -10.53 -11.08
C GLN A 206 21.10 -9.94 -10.24
N MET A 207 20.49 -8.85 -10.69
CA MET A 207 19.35 -8.22 -9.99
C MET A 207 18.14 -9.15 -9.94
N ILE A 208 17.83 -9.87 -11.03
CA ILE A 208 16.76 -10.87 -11.05
C ILE A 208 17.07 -12.02 -10.08
N ALA A 209 18.31 -12.53 -10.09
CA ALA A 209 18.72 -13.60 -9.19
C ALA A 209 18.61 -13.19 -7.71
N GLU A 210 19.06 -11.98 -7.35
CA GLU A 210 18.99 -11.50 -5.96
C GLU A 210 17.55 -11.20 -5.53
N ARG A 211 16.72 -10.63 -6.42
CA ARG A 211 15.28 -10.45 -6.16
C ARG A 211 14.57 -11.78 -5.98
N SER A 212 14.87 -12.78 -6.82
CA SER A 212 14.30 -14.13 -6.70
C SER A 212 14.70 -14.77 -5.38
N ARG A 213 16.00 -14.75 -5.04
CA ARG A 213 16.52 -15.26 -3.78
C ARG A 213 15.83 -14.63 -2.58
N ARG A 214 15.67 -13.30 -2.60
CA ARG A 214 14.99 -12.55 -1.53
C ARG A 214 13.50 -12.91 -1.46
N ALA A 215 12.83 -13.06 -2.60
CA ALA A 215 11.43 -13.49 -2.64
C ALA A 215 11.25 -14.91 -2.06
N ASP A 216 12.12 -15.85 -2.44
CA ASP A 216 12.11 -17.22 -1.93
C ASP A 216 12.36 -17.27 -0.42
N PHE A 217 13.31 -16.47 0.07
CA PHE A 217 13.58 -16.34 1.49
C PHE A 217 12.37 -15.81 2.26
N ILE A 218 11.77 -14.71 1.78
CA ILE A 218 10.56 -14.11 2.40
C ILE A 218 9.40 -15.12 2.39
N GLN A 219 9.22 -15.88 1.29
CA GLN A 219 8.16 -16.89 1.21
C GLN A 219 8.41 -18.06 2.19
N ALA A 220 9.66 -18.52 2.30
CA ALA A 220 10.03 -19.57 3.24
C ALA A 220 9.81 -19.12 4.70
N GLU A 221 10.18 -17.87 5.01
CA GLU A 221 9.97 -17.28 6.33
C GLU A 221 8.49 -17.08 6.64
N GLY A 222 7.70 -16.61 5.66
CA GLY A 222 6.24 -16.52 5.76
C GLY A 222 5.57 -17.88 6.00
N LYS A 223 5.99 -18.94 5.28
CA LYS A 223 5.50 -20.32 5.51
C LYS A 223 5.86 -20.82 6.91
N LYS A 224 7.08 -20.57 7.39
CA LYS A 224 7.51 -20.96 8.75
C LYS A 224 6.68 -20.25 9.82
N ALA A 225 6.45 -18.95 9.66
CA ALA A 225 5.61 -18.17 10.55
C ALA A 225 4.15 -18.67 10.54
N ALA A 226 3.57 -18.92 9.36
CA ALA A 226 2.22 -19.46 9.22
C ALA A 226 2.09 -20.85 9.88
N MET A 227 3.04 -21.76 9.67
CA MET A 227 3.03 -23.09 10.31
C MET A 227 3.13 -23.01 11.83
N ARG A 228 3.91 -22.07 12.37
CA ARG A 228 3.99 -21.82 13.82
C ARG A 228 2.64 -21.37 14.36
N LEU A 229 2.02 -20.37 13.74
CA LEU A 229 0.71 -19.86 14.14
C LEU A 229 -0.38 -20.95 14.05
N LEU A 230 -0.39 -21.76 12.99
CA LEU A 230 -1.31 -22.88 12.86
C LEU A 230 -1.07 -23.96 13.94
N SER A 231 0.17 -24.26 14.27
CA SER A 231 0.51 -25.23 15.32
C SER A 231 0.11 -24.73 16.71
N GLU A 232 0.35 -23.45 17.00
CA GLU A 232 -0.07 -22.79 18.23
C GLU A 232 -1.60 -22.73 18.34
N GLY A 233 -2.28 -22.35 17.26
CA GLY A 233 -3.74 -22.37 17.16
C GLY A 233 -4.32 -23.76 17.36
N THR A 234 -3.74 -24.79 16.74
CA THR A 234 -4.16 -26.19 16.90
C THR A 234 -3.95 -26.69 18.33
N LYS A 235 -2.81 -26.34 18.95
CA LYS A 235 -2.51 -26.68 20.35
C LYS A 235 -3.53 -26.04 21.30
N LEU A 236 -3.81 -24.76 21.11
CA LEU A 236 -4.79 -24.02 21.90
C LEU A 236 -6.21 -24.58 21.69
N GLN A 237 -6.59 -24.89 20.46
CA GLN A 237 -7.87 -25.52 20.13
C GLN A 237 -8.01 -26.88 20.84
N LYS A 238 -7.04 -27.78 20.71
CA LYS A 238 -7.06 -29.09 21.37
C LYS A 238 -7.12 -28.97 22.89
N TYR A 239 -6.37 -28.02 23.45
CA TYR A 239 -6.40 -27.75 24.89
C TYR A 239 -7.79 -27.29 25.35
N ASN A 240 -8.37 -26.28 24.68
CA ASN A 240 -9.70 -25.77 25.01
C ASN A 240 -10.79 -26.85 24.85
N MET A 241 -10.69 -27.69 23.81
CA MET A 241 -11.59 -28.84 23.65
C MET A 241 -11.46 -29.84 24.80
N GLY A 242 -10.23 -30.19 25.20
CA GLY A 242 -10.01 -31.12 26.32
C GLY A 242 -10.54 -30.58 27.64
N VAL A 243 -10.38 -29.29 27.91
CA VAL A 243 -10.96 -28.62 29.10
C VAL A 243 -12.49 -28.64 29.03
N ALA A 244 -13.07 -28.31 27.87
CA ALA A 244 -14.52 -28.31 27.68
C ALA A 244 -15.12 -29.72 27.86
N GLU A 245 -14.46 -30.76 27.36
CA GLU A 245 -14.88 -32.15 27.52
C GLU A 245 -14.80 -32.62 28.97
N GLN A 246 -13.71 -32.27 29.67
CA GLN A 246 -13.56 -32.58 31.09
C GLN A 246 -14.62 -31.88 31.94
N GLU A 247 -14.90 -30.61 31.67
CA GLU A 247 -15.92 -29.85 32.39
C GLU A 247 -17.32 -30.38 32.09
N SER A 248 -17.61 -30.71 30.82
CA SER A 248 -18.87 -31.34 30.41
C SER A 248 -19.07 -32.67 31.15
N THR A 249 -18.06 -33.56 31.13
CA THR A 249 -18.11 -34.86 31.81
C THR A 249 -18.27 -34.72 33.32
N ARG A 250 -17.65 -33.72 33.94
CA ARG A 250 -17.83 -33.41 35.37
C ARG A 250 -19.27 -33.00 35.66
N LYS A 251 -19.80 -32.03 34.90
CA LYS A 251 -21.18 -31.53 35.07
C LYS A 251 -22.22 -32.63 34.82
N THR A 252 -22.03 -33.50 33.83
CA THR A 252 -22.94 -34.63 33.62
C THR A 252 -22.87 -35.64 34.77
N SER A 253 -21.68 -35.95 35.29
CA SER A 253 -21.52 -36.85 36.43
C SER A 253 -22.13 -36.29 37.72
N GLU A 254 -21.93 -35.00 37.99
CA GLU A 254 -22.55 -34.28 39.11
C GLU A 254 -24.08 -34.24 38.96
N GLY A 255 -24.57 -33.96 37.75
CA GLY A 255 -25.99 -33.97 37.43
C GLY A 255 -26.64 -35.35 37.66
N LEU A 256 -25.97 -36.44 37.23
CA LEU A 256 -26.44 -37.80 37.45
C LEU A 256 -26.42 -38.19 38.94
N ALA A 257 -25.36 -37.82 39.67
CA ALA A 257 -25.26 -38.07 41.10
C ALA A 257 -26.35 -37.30 41.87
N GLY A 258 -26.55 -36.02 41.56
CA GLY A 258 -27.60 -35.19 42.14
C GLY A 258 -29.00 -35.73 41.83
N ALA A 259 -29.26 -36.08 40.56
CA ALA A 259 -30.52 -36.69 40.15
C ALA A 259 -30.79 -38.00 40.90
N LYS A 260 -29.77 -38.84 41.12
CA LYS A 260 -29.90 -40.09 41.90
C LYS A 260 -30.24 -39.82 43.37
N VAL A 261 -29.63 -38.80 43.99
CA VAL A 261 -29.94 -38.39 45.36
C VAL A 261 -31.36 -37.85 45.49
N GLU A 262 -31.79 -36.98 44.55
CA GLU A 262 -33.16 -36.46 44.56
C GLU A 262 -34.20 -37.55 44.30
N LEU A 263 -33.93 -38.50 43.40
CA LEU A 263 -34.77 -39.68 43.20
C LEU A 263 -34.86 -40.53 44.47
N ALA A 264 -33.74 -40.81 45.14
CA ALA A 264 -33.74 -41.57 46.40
C ALA A 264 -34.49 -40.82 47.53
N ARG A 265 -34.39 -39.49 47.58
CA ARG A 265 -35.14 -38.64 48.52
C ARG A 265 -36.63 -38.67 48.22
N ALA A 266 -37.01 -38.57 46.94
CA ALA A 266 -38.40 -38.68 46.50
C ALA A 266 -38.98 -40.05 46.86
N GLU A 267 -38.21 -41.14 46.64
CA GLU A 267 -38.62 -42.49 46.98
C GLU A 267 -38.79 -42.66 48.50
N ARG A 268 -37.84 -42.19 49.30
CA ARG A 268 -37.98 -42.20 50.77
C ARG A 268 -39.23 -41.44 51.23
N LYS A 269 -39.47 -40.24 50.69
CA LYS A 269 -40.67 -39.45 51.02
C LYS A 269 -41.95 -40.17 50.62
N SER A 270 -41.96 -40.82 49.45
CA SER A 270 -43.06 -41.67 48.98
C SER A 270 -43.32 -42.84 49.94
N LEU A 271 -42.26 -43.55 50.37
CA LEU A 271 -42.35 -44.64 51.34
C LEU A 271 -42.79 -44.17 52.73
N GLU A 272 -42.32 -43.02 53.21
CA GLU A 272 -42.76 -42.41 54.46
C GLU A 272 -44.26 -42.09 54.42
N LEU A 273 -44.75 -41.45 53.34
CA LEU A 273 -46.18 -41.16 53.16
C LEU A 273 -47.03 -42.44 53.11
N ILE A 274 -46.53 -43.47 52.43
CA ILE A 274 -47.17 -44.79 52.39
C ILE A 274 -47.20 -45.43 53.78
N SER A 275 -46.10 -45.38 54.54
CA SER A 275 -46.02 -45.93 55.90
C SER A 275 -46.95 -45.21 56.87
N ALA A 276 -47.03 -43.88 56.80
CA ALA A 276 -47.95 -43.09 57.62
C ALA A 276 -49.42 -43.38 57.28
N ALA A 277 -49.73 -43.62 55.99
CA ALA A 277 -51.06 -44.08 55.58
C ALA A 277 -51.36 -45.51 56.10
N PHE A 278 -50.36 -46.38 56.19
CA PHE A 278 -50.51 -47.73 56.75
C PHE A 278 -50.62 -47.78 58.27
N GLU A 279 -50.02 -46.85 59.01
CA GLU A 279 -50.17 -46.77 60.46
C GLU A 279 -51.56 -46.25 60.89
N ALA A 280 -52.22 -45.47 60.02
CA ALA A 280 -53.57 -44.95 60.28
C ALA A 280 -54.69 -45.96 59.97
N ASP A 281 -54.43 -46.97 59.13
CA ASP A 281 -55.44 -47.92 58.66
C ASP A 281 -55.04 -49.36 58.99
N GLY A 282 -55.70 -49.93 60.00
CA GLY A 282 -55.31 -51.18 60.64
C GLY A 282 -55.27 -52.40 59.70
N ALA A 283 -54.05 -52.89 59.46
CA ALA A 283 -53.58 -54.25 59.12
C ALA A 283 -54.26 -55.09 58.01
N SER A 284 -55.54 -54.92 57.67
CA SER A 284 -56.26 -55.80 56.74
C SER A 284 -56.17 -55.35 55.27
N GLN A 285 -55.91 -54.07 54.98
CA GLN A 285 -55.78 -53.57 53.60
C GLN A 285 -54.33 -53.54 53.09
N THR A 286 -53.36 -53.73 53.98
CA THR A 286 -51.92 -53.60 53.70
C THR A 286 -51.39 -54.74 52.82
N GLU A 287 -51.77 -55.99 53.09
CA GLU A 287 -51.34 -57.16 52.29
C GLU A 287 -51.86 -57.12 50.84
N TYR A 288 -53.05 -56.56 50.64
CA TYR A 288 -53.65 -56.43 49.31
C TYR A 288 -52.91 -55.41 48.43
N VAL A 289 -52.54 -54.25 48.98
CA VAL A 289 -51.79 -53.21 48.26
C VAL A 289 -50.37 -53.67 47.91
N ILE A 290 -49.70 -54.39 48.81
CA ILE A 290 -48.38 -55.00 48.53
C ILE A 290 -48.51 -55.97 47.35
N SER A 291 -49.53 -56.84 47.37
CA SER A 291 -49.79 -57.80 46.30
C SER A 291 -50.07 -57.10 44.95
N GLN A 292 -50.84 -56.01 44.95
CA GLN A 292 -51.09 -55.22 43.74
C GLN A 292 -49.82 -54.55 43.18
N ARG A 293 -48.97 -53.94 44.02
CA ARG A 293 -47.69 -53.39 43.56
C ARG A 293 -46.74 -54.48 43.07
N TYR A 294 -46.73 -55.65 43.72
CA TYR A 294 -45.91 -56.79 43.30
C TYR A 294 -46.33 -57.30 41.91
N MET A 295 -47.65 -57.42 41.65
CA MET A 295 -48.15 -57.72 40.30
C MET A 295 -47.79 -56.63 39.29
N ALA A 296 -47.90 -55.35 39.65
CA ALA A 296 -47.57 -54.24 38.76
C ALA A 296 -46.06 -54.21 38.42
N MET A 297 -45.17 -54.50 39.37
CA MET A 297 -43.74 -54.68 39.11
C MET A 297 -43.47 -55.88 38.21
N PHE A 298 -44.19 -56.99 38.41
CA PHE A 298 -44.12 -58.17 37.53
C PHE A 298 -44.52 -57.82 36.09
N LEU A 299 -45.61 -57.07 35.91
CA LEU A 299 -46.06 -56.59 34.61
C LEU A 299 -45.04 -55.64 33.95
N ASN A 300 -44.49 -54.70 34.70
CA ASN A 300 -43.48 -53.76 34.18
C ASN A 300 -42.15 -54.45 33.83
N MET A 301 -41.73 -55.46 34.60
CA MET A 301 -40.60 -56.32 34.25
C MET A 301 -40.90 -57.10 32.97
N ALA A 302 -42.06 -57.77 32.90
CA ALA A 302 -42.44 -58.58 31.74
C ALA A 302 -42.48 -57.77 30.44
N GLN A 303 -42.79 -56.48 30.50
CA GLN A 303 -42.84 -55.60 29.32
C GLN A 303 -41.47 -55.02 28.89
N ASN A 304 -40.46 -54.98 29.76
CA ASN A 304 -39.15 -54.34 29.48
C ASN A 304 -37.94 -55.31 29.43
N VAL A 305 -38.14 -56.64 29.37
CA VAL A 305 -37.00 -57.57 29.28
C VAL A 305 -36.49 -57.71 27.84
N ASP A 306 -35.51 -56.90 27.49
CA ASP A 306 -34.77 -57.04 26.23
C ASP A 306 -33.50 -57.92 26.35
N LYS A 307 -33.29 -58.64 27.47
CA LYS A 307 -32.26 -59.71 27.57
C LYS A 307 -32.38 -60.60 28.82
N LYS A 308 -32.43 -61.91 28.55
CA LYS A 308 -32.23 -63.10 29.39
C LYS A 308 -31.52 -62.87 30.73
N SER A 309 -32.26 -62.92 31.84
CA SER A 309 -31.84 -63.40 33.17
C SER A 309 -33.07 -63.46 34.09
N LEU A 310 -33.61 -64.65 34.30
CA LEU A 310 -34.77 -64.90 35.16
C LEU A 310 -34.27 -65.33 36.54
N PHE A 311 -34.27 -64.43 37.51
CA PHE A 311 -33.92 -64.76 38.90
C PHE A 311 -35.16 -65.26 39.65
N PHE A 312 -35.15 -66.55 40.02
CA PHE A 312 -36.15 -67.14 40.92
C PHE A 312 -35.63 -67.12 42.37
N PRO A 313 -36.42 -66.67 43.35
CA PRO A 313 -36.04 -66.73 44.76
C PRO A 313 -36.02 -68.18 45.27
N TYR A 314 -34.97 -68.51 46.01
CA TYR A 314 -34.74 -69.80 46.66
C TYR A 314 -35.57 -69.91 47.95
N GLU A 315 -36.89 -70.02 47.83
CA GLU A 315 -37.73 -70.59 48.89
C GLU A 315 -38.68 -71.63 48.29
N THR A 316 -38.25 -72.89 48.33
CA THR A 316 -38.88 -74.05 47.67
C THR A 316 -40.16 -74.55 48.34
N LYS A 317 -40.75 -73.83 49.30
CA LYS A 317 -41.95 -74.28 50.04
C LYS A 317 -43.28 -73.85 49.40
N GLY A 318 -43.30 -72.83 48.55
CA GLY A 318 -44.54 -72.33 47.92
C GLY A 318 -44.99 -73.09 46.67
N LEU A 319 -44.08 -73.76 45.96
CA LEU A 319 -44.37 -74.32 44.63
C LEU A 319 -44.96 -75.75 44.66
N SER A 320 -44.68 -76.54 45.72
CA SER A 320 -45.18 -77.91 45.83
C SER A 320 -46.68 -77.99 46.16
N GLY A 321 -47.28 -76.93 46.71
CA GLY A 321 -48.72 -76.85 46.98
C GLY A 321 -49.57 -76.68 45.72
N LEU A 322 -49.04 -75.99 44.70
CA LEU A 322 -49.78 -75.67 43.47
C LEU A 322 -49.92 -76.85 42.49
N ILE A 323 -49.00 -77.82 42.53
CA ILE A 323 -49.04 -79.01 41.64
C ILE A 323 -49.93 -80.14 42.19
N GLY A 324 -50.18 -80.17 43.50
CA GLY A 324 -51.12 -81.12 44.12
C GLY A 324 -52.59 -80.76 43.88
N ASP A 325 -52.91 -79.46 43.85
CA ASP A 325 -54.29 -78.97 43.79
C ASP A 325 -54.89 -79.00 42.37
N LEU A 326 -54.05 -78.91 41.33
CA LEU A 326 -54.48 -78.96 39.92
C LEU A 326 -54.92 -80.36 39.44
N ARG A 327 -54.46 -81.44 40.10
CA ARG A 327 -54.85 -82.81 39.75
C ARG A 327 -56.19 -83.24 40.37
N GLY A 328 -56.64 -82.55 41.42
CA GLY A 328 -57.95 -82.75 42.05
C GLY A 328 -59.14 -82.11 41.31
N VAL A 329 -58.87 -81.11 40.46
CA VAL A 329 -59.93 -80.31 39.81
C VAL A 329 -60.40 -80.88 38.45
N TYR A 330 -59.68 -81.82 37.83
CA TYR A 330 -60.00 -82.30 36.46
C TYR A 330 -59.99 -83.83 36.24
N GLY A 331 -60.32 -84.64 37.26
CA GLY A 331 -60.47 -86.09 37.10
C GLY A 331 -61.93 -86.55 36.88
N HIS A 332 -62.41 -86.59 35.64
CA HIS A 332 -63.69 -87.27 35.30
C HIS A 332 -63.43 -88.72 34.88
N ASN A 333 -64.14 -89.65 35.52
CA ASN A 333 -64.05 -91.10 35.34
C ASN A 333 -65.07 -91.56 34.29
N ARG A 334 -64.66 -92.32 33.26
CA ARG A 334 -65.53 -93.34 32.62
C ARG A 334 -64.72 -94.34 31.76
N THR A 335 -64.74 -95.58 32.26
CA THR A 335 -64.78 -96.90 31.59
C THR A 335 -65.19 -96.88 30.09
N VAL A 336 -64.65 -97.70 29.17
CA VAL A 336 -64.90 -99.15 29.01
C VAL A 336 -63.90 -99.79 28.00
N ARG A 337 -63.45 -101.00 28.36
CA ARG A 337 -62.96 -102.21 27.65
C ARG A 337 -62.79 -102.28 26.11
N SER A 338 -61.58 -102.75 25.73
CA SER A 338 -61.16 -103.90 24.90
C SER A 338 -61.73 -104.21 23.49
N CYS A 339 -60.76 -104.59 22.64
CA CYS A 339 -60.75 -105.58 21.54
C CYS A 339 -60.66 -105.02 20.11
N THR A 340 -59.57 -105.47 19.45
CA THR A 340 -59.20 -105.45 18.03
C THR A 340 -59.02 -104.12 17.33
#